data_AF-A0AAW1V974-F1
#
_entry.id   AF-A0AAW1V974-F1
#
_cell.length_a   1.000
_cell.length_b   1.000
_cell.length_c   1.000
_cell.angle_alpha   90.00
_cell.angle_beta   90.00
_cell.angle_gamma   90.00
#
_symmetry.space_group_name_H-M   'P 1'
#
loop_
_entity.id
_entity.type
_entity.pdbx_description
1 polymer ?
#
loop_
_entity_poly.entity_id
_entity_poly.type
_entity_poly.pdbx_seq_one_letter_code
_entity_poly.pdbx_strand_id
1 'polypeptide(L)'
;MECYRCKKTGTARSSSRTLFECDKCEGVLCADCSGLSASEIKALQLQKRKLMYYCPQCISDVNNIRDLKKQIIELTTTKNSIEKEISLTTENEKQRISIKDITPNENKQEQAKQCDDYQLMMLEIENTYLKKLIEESSDKNNILKQNNQLLLERMNYKQAIISGEPKPYSGYKVDTAKKQNVEMAKTYANTVLSPREGEKFNTVKDTKHRIPENCKHSHNSNTDSTIYGHGEKLESSNQTHREAEVKNGQPSVVKRKSQI
;
A
#
# COMPACT_ATOMS: atom_id res chain seq x y z
N MET A 1 -55.09 17.37 -37.95
CA MET A 1 -54.03 16.78 -37.13
C MET A 1 -52.71 17.46 -37.46
N GLU A 2 -51.80 17.54 -36.50
CA GLU A 2 -50.50 18.22 -36.65
C GLU A 2 -49.37 17.26 -36.28
N CYS A 3 -48.30 17.25 -37.09
CA CYS A 3 -47.11 16.46 -36.79
C CYS A 3 -46.41 17.02 -35.55
N TYR A 4 -46.26 16.21 -34.49
CA TYR A 4 -45.69 16.71 -33.23
C TYR A 4 -44.23 17.17 -33.38
N ARG A 5 -43.48 16.62 -34.35
CA ARG A 5 -42.06 16.89 -34.58
C ARG A 5 -41.80 18.15 -35.40
N CYS A 6 -42.47 18.31 -36.54
CA CYS A 6 -42.23 19.44 -37.45
C CYS A 6 -43.33 20.51 -37.42
N LYS A 7 -44.36 20.32 -36.59
CA LYS A 7 -45.50 21.25 -36.39
C LYS A 7 -46.29 21.56 -37.67
N LYS A 8 -46.14 20.73 -38.71
CA LYS A 8 -46.87 20.87 -39.96
C LYS A 8 -48.23 20.18 -39.85
N THR A 9 -49.27 20.87 -40.30
CA THR A 9 -50.62 20.30 -40.45
C THR A 9 -50.71 19.43 -41.69
N GLY A 10 -51.60 18.44 -41.64
CA GLY A 10 -51.85 17.50 -42.73
C GLY A 10 -53.15 16.74 -42.50
N THR A 11 -53.50 15.88 -43.46
CA THR A 11 -54.68 15.01 -43.36
C THR A 11 -54.27 13.55 -43.57
N ALA A 12 -55.02 12.62 -43.01
CA ALA A 12 -54.72 11.18 -43.11
C ALA A 12 -54.77 10.64 -44.56
N ARG A 13 -55.45 11.34 -45.48
CA ARG A 13 -55.70 10.86 -46.86
C ARG A 13 -55.17 11.78 -47.97
N SER A 14 -54.63 12.96 -47.65
CA SER A 14 -54.08 13.84 -48.68
C SER A 14 -52.77 13.33 -49.24
N SER A 15 -52.62 13.42 -50.57
CA SER A 15 -51.40 13.12 -51.32
C SER A 15 -50.23 14.04 -50.96
N SER A 16 -50.48 15.23 -50.42
CA SER A 16 -49.43 16.22 -50.13
C SER A 16 -48.68 15.95 -48.83
N ARG A 17 -49.36 15.48 -47.75
CA ARG A 17 -48.76 15.11 -46.45
C ARG A 17 -49.61 14.09 -45.71
N THR A 18 -49.22 12.81 -45.76
CA THR A 18 -49.82 11.76 -44.95
C THR A 18 -49.34 11.85 -43.50
N LEU A 19 -50.27 11.75 -42.56
CA LEU A 19 -50.01 11.69 -41.12
C LEU A 19 -50.31 10.27 -40.59
N PHE A 20 -49.51 9.82 -39.63
CA PHE A 20 -49.61 8.51 -38.99
C PHE A 20 -49.64 8.67 -37.47
N GLU A 21 -50.55 7.95 -36.82
CA GLU A 21 -50.63 7.86 -35.35
C GLU A 21 -49.78 6.67 -34.87
N CYS A 22 -48.93 6.93 -33.87
CA CYS A 22 -48.18 5.90 -33.18
C CYS A 22 -49.12 5.03 -32.33
N ASP A 23 -49.07 3.71 -32.48
CA ASP A 23 -49.94 2.78 -31.73
C ASP A 23 -49.60 2.68 -30.23
N LYS A 24 -48.47 3.26 -29.79
CA LYS A 24 -48.05 3.22 -28.37
C LYS A 24 -48.30 4.52 -27.63
N CYS A 25 -47.89 5.65 -28.19
CA CYS A 25 -48.00 6.96 -27.53
C CYS A 25 -49.07 7.86 -28.14
N GLU A 26 -49.80 7.38 -29.15
CA GLU A 26 -50.84 8.11 -29.89
C GLU A 26 -50.34 9.40 -30.57
N GLY A 27 -49.02 9.64 -30.57
CA GLY A 27 -48.41 10.79 -31.21
C GLY A 27 -48.51 10.74 -32.73
N VAL A 28 -48.82 11.88 -33.35
CA VAL A 28 -49.00 12.00 -34.80
C VAL A 28 -47.71 12.48 -35.48
N LEU A 29 -47.23 11.74 -36.49
CA LEU A 29 -46.06 12.07 -37.31
C LEU A 29 -46.41 12.16 -38.79
N CYS A 30 -45.79 13.09 -39.51
CA CYS A 30 -45.85 13.08 -40.97
C CYS A 30 -44.90 12.04 -41.57
N ALA A 31 -45.18 11.60 -42.80
CA ALA A 31 -44.33 10.69 -43.57
C ALA A 31 -42.84 11.04 -43.47
N ASP A 32 -42.47 12.30 -43.76
CA ASP A 32 -41.07 12.75 -43.73
C ASP A 32 -40.42 12.66 -42.34
N CYS A 33 -41.19 12.80 -41.27
CA CYS A 33 -40.69 12.76 -39.89
C CYS A 33 -40.71 11.36 -39.28
N SER A 34 -41.50 10.45 -39.86
CA SER A 34 -41.74 9.10 -39.37
C SER A 34 -40.54 8.17 -39.58
N GLY A 35 -39.68 8.48 -40.57
CA GLY A 35 -38.57 7.62 -40.99
C GLY A 35 -38.98 6.37 -41.77
N LEU A 36 -40.26 6.27 -42.14
CA LEU A 36 -40.80 5.15 -42.91
C LEU A 36 -40.43 5.27 -44.39
N SER A 37 -40.13 4.14 -45.01
CA SER A 37 -39.98 4.02 -46.46
C SER A 37 -41.34 4.17 -47.17
N ALA A 38 -41.30 4.45 -48.47
CA ALA A 38 -42.52 4.57 -49.28
C ALA A 38 -43.37 3.27 -49.27
N SER A 39 -42.73 2.10 -49.19
CA SER A 39 -43.41 0.81 -49.10
C SER A 39 -44.13 0.62 -47.76
N GLU A 40 -43.50 1.04 -46.65
CA GLU A 40 -44.10 0.97 -45.32
C GLU A 40 -45.27 1.95 -45.17
N ILE A 41 -45.12 3.17 -45.72
CA ILE A 41 -46.19 4.16 -45.78
C ILE A 41 -47.43 3.57 -46.49
N LYS A 42 -47.24 2.95 -47.66
CA LYS A 42 -48.33 2.30 -48.39
C LYS A 42 -48.97 1.17 -47.58
N ALA A 43 -48.17 0.37 -46.87
CA ALA A 43 -48.68 -0.70 -46.04
C ALA A 43 -49.52 -0.19 -44.85
N LEU A 44 -49.12 0.92 -44.23
CA LEU A 44 -49.86 1.55 -43.11
C LEU A 44 -51.15 2.25 -43.56
N GLN A 45 -51.22 2.73 -44.80
CA GLN A 45 -52.44 3.34 -45.36
C GLN A 45 -53.55 2.32 -45.65
N LEU A 46 -53.27 1.02 -45.64
CA LEU A 46 -54.27 -0.01 -45.85
C LEU A 46 -55.25 -0.06 -44.67
N GLN A 47 -56.56 0.02 -44.94
CA GLN A 47 -57.63 0.08 -43.92
C GLN A 47 -57.65 -1.10 -42.93
N LYS A 48 -57.04 -2.23 -43.30
CA LYS A 48 -56.92 -3.43 -42.45
C LYS A 48 -55.44 -3.74 -42.16
N ARG A 49 -54.69 -2.75 -41.69
CA ARG A 49 -53.28 -2.97 -41.33
C ARG A 49 -53.20 -3.98 -40.18
N LYS A 50 -52.42 -5.05 -40.39
CA LYS A 50 -51.96 -5.94 -39.31
C LYS A 50 -50.70 -5.41 -38.63
N LEU A 51 -50.01 -4.49 -39.29
CA LEU A 51 -48.73 -3.93 -38.82
C LEU A 51 -48.98 -2.74 -37.90
N MET A 52 -48.42 -2.83 -36.70
CA MET A 52 -48.33 -1.72 -35.76
C MET A 52 -47.20 -0.78 -36.19
N TYR A 53 -47.43 0.52 -36.03
CA TYR A 53 -46.48 1.60 -36.23
C TYR A 53 -46.10 2.20 -34.88
N TYR A 54 -44.81 2.22 -34.59
CA TYR A 54 -44.26 2.90 -33.42
C TYR A 54 -43.39 4.06 -33.88
N CYS A 55 -43.55 5.22 -33.26
CA CYS A 55 -42.72 6.38 -33.59
C CYS A 55 -41.25 6.14 -33.21
N PRO A 56 -40.29 6.87 -33.81
CA PRO A 56 -38.87 6.71 -33.51
C PRO A 56 -38.53 6.84 -32.02
N GLN A 57 -39.25 7.69 -31.28
CA GLN A 57 -39.08 7.83 -29.84
C GLN A 57 -39.51 6.56 -29.08
N CYS A 58 -40.68 6.02 -29.39
CA CYS A 58 -41.16 4.77 -28.78
C CYS A 58 -40.25 3.58 -29.08
N ILE A 59 -39.67 3.52 -30.29
CA ILE A 59 -38.69 2.50 -30.67
C ILE A 59 -37.40 2.69 -29.86
N SER A 60 -36.91 3.92 -29.75
CA SER A 60 -35.73 4.27 -28.95
C SER A 60 -35.90 3.83 -27.50
N ASP A 61 -37.04 4.13 -26.87
CA ASP A 61 -37.31 3.73 -25.48
C ASP A 61 -37.23 2.22 -25.27
N VAL A 62 -37.73 1.43 -26.22
CA VAL A 62 -37.66 -0.05 -26.16
C VAL A 62 -36.22 -0.53 -26.27
N ASN A 63 -35.43 0.06 -27.17
CA ASN A 63 -34.02 -0.27 -27.32
C ASN A 63 -33.22 0.14 -26.06
N ASN A 64 -33.48 1.32 -25.52
CA ASN A 64 -32.86 1.80 -24.29
C ASN A 64 -33.15 0.86 -23.10
N ILE A 65 -34.38 0.36 -22.97
CA ILE A 65 -34.71 -0.64 -21.95
C ILE A 65 -33.88 -1.92 -22.14
N ARG A 66 -33.68 -2.37 -23.38
CA ARG A 66 -32.86 -3.55 -23.67
C ARG A 66 -31.40 -3.32 -23.26
N ASP A 67 -30.84 -2.16 -23.57
CA ASP A 67 -29.45 -1.85 -23.24
C ASP A 67 -29.27 -1.61 -21.74
N LEU A 68 -30.23 -0.97 -21.06
CA LEU A 68 -30.26 -0.88 -19.60
C LEU A 68 -30.30 -2.26 -18.94
N LYS A 69 -31.08 -3.21 -19.46
CA LYS A 69 -31.09 -4.59 -18.95
C LYS A 69 -29.73 -5.26 -19.09
N LYS A 70 -29.01 -5.06 -20.19
CA LYS A 70 -27.65 -5.59 -20.36
C LYS A 70 -26.69 -4.98 -19.34
N GLN A 71 -26.71 -3.66 -19.17
CA GLN A 71 -25.88 -2.97 -18.18
C GLN A 71 -26.15 -3.45 -16.76
N ILE A 72 -27.41 -3.66 -16.39
CA ILE A 72 -27.78 -4.23 -15.08
C ILE A 72 -27.17 -5.62 -14.89
N ILE A 73 -27.23 -6.48 -15.92
CA ILE A 73 -26.65 -7.83 -15.86
C ILE A 73 -25.12 -7.77 -15.70
N GLU A 74 -24.45 -6.92 -16.48
CA GLU A 74 -23.00 -6.73 -16.41
C GLU A 74 -22.57 -6.22 -15.04
N LEU A 75 -23.21 -5.17 -14.53
CA LEU A 75 -22.93 -4.61 -13.21
C LEU A 75 -23.19 -5.61 -12.08
N THR A 76 -24.26 -6.39 -12.17
CA THR A 76 -24.58 -7.43 -11.18
C THR A 76 -23.52 -8.53 -11.19
N THR A 77 -23.03 -8.92 -12.38
CA THR A 77 -21.97 -9.93 -12.53
C THR A 77 -20.66 -9.42 -11.92
N THR A 78 -20.27 -8.18 -12.22
CA THR A 78 -19.08 -7.54 -11.65
C THR A 78 -19.18 -7.44 -10.13
N LYS A 79 -20.32 -6.99 -9.60
CA LYS A 79 -20.57 -6.94 -8.15
C LYS A 79 -20.35 -8.29 -7.49
N ASN A 80 -20.94 -9.35 -8.04
CA ASN A 80 -20.80 -10.71 -7.48
C ASN A 80 -19.35 -11.21 -7.54
N SER A 81 -18.59 -10.85 -8.59
CA SER A 81 -17.17 -11.18 -8.68
C SER A 81 -16.37 -10.49 -7.58
N ILE A 82 -16.60 -9.19 -7.37
CA ILE A 82 -15.92 -8.40 -6.34
C ILE A 82 -16.28 -8.93 -4.93
N GLU A 83 -17.54 -9.24 -4.65
CA GLU A 83 -17.95 -9.81 -3.37
C GLU A 83 -17.26 -11.15 -3.08
N LYS A 84 -17.04 -11.97 -4.12
CA LYS A 84 -16.29 -13.22 -4.01
C LYS A 84 -14.81 -12.96 -3.69
N GLU A 85 -14.18 -12.00 -4.35
CA GLU A 85 -12.78 -11.62 -4.11
C GLU A 85 -12.57 -11.05 -2.69
N ILE A 86 -13.50 -10.21 -2.22
CA ILE A 86 -13.49 -9.68 -0.86
C ILE A 86 -13.58 -10.83 0.15
N SER A 87 -14.49 -11.79 -0.07
CA SER A 87 -14.65 -12.94 0.82
C SER A 87 -13.36 -13.76 0.94
N LEU A 88 -12.71 -14.06 -0.19
CA LEU A 88 -11.44 -14.79 -0.23
C LEU A 88 -10.31 -14.04 0.47
N THR A 89 -10.24 -12.71 0.27
CA THR A 89 -9.22 -11.86 0.91
C THR A 89 -9.41 -11.83 2.42
N THR A 90 -10.65 -11.71 2.88
CA THR A 90 -10.99 -11.65 4.31
C THR A 90 -10.69 -12.98 5.01
N GLU A 91 -10.94 -14.11 4.35
CA GLU A 91 -10.57 -15.44 4.88
C GLU A 91 -9.04 -15.60 5.00
N ASN A 92 -8.29 -15.16 3.98
CA ASN A 92 -6.83 -15.20 4.00
C ASN A 92 -6.24 -14.33 5.12
N GLU A 93 -6.80 -13.16 5.38
CA GLU A 93 -6.37 -12.30 6.50
C GLU A 93 -6.63 -12.94 7.86
N LYS A 94 -7.81 -13.55 8.05
CA LYS A 94 -8.12 -14.30 9.29
C LYS A 94 -7.13 -15.44 9.53
N GLN A 95 -6.76 -16.18 8.48
CA GLN A 95 -5.74 -17.23 8.59
C GLN A 95 -4.37 -16.65 8.96
N ARG A 96 -3.97 -15.51 8.37
CA ARG A 96 -2.70 -14.85 8.70
C ARG A 96 -2.63 -14.36 10.14
N ILE A 97 -3.72 -13.82 10.69
CA ILE A 97 -3.78 -13.39 12.09
C ILE A 97 -3.64 -14.60 13.01
N SER A 98 -4.38 -15.68 12.74
CA SER A 98 -4.30 -16.92 13.51
C SER A 98 -2.89 -17.52 13.57
N ILE A 99 -2.06 -17.36 12.51
CA ILE A 99 -0.68 -17.87 12.50
C ILE A 99 0.25 -16.98 13.34
N LYS A 100 0.07 -15.65 13.32
CA LYS A 100 0.92 -14.72 14.09
C LYS A 100 0.76 -14.88 15.60
N ASP A 101 -0.42 -15.31 16.06
CA ASP A 101 -0.70 -15.52 17.49
C ASP A 101 -0.19 -16.88 18.01
N ILE A 102 0.20 -17.81 17.13
CA ILE A 102 0.72 -19.15 17.50
C ILE A 102 2.26 -19.19 17.51
N THR A 103 2.94 -18.18 16.96
CA THR A 103 4.40 -18.01 17.13
C THR A 103 4.76 -16.89 18.11
N PRO A 104 4.42 -16.97 19.41
CA PRO A 104 5.13 -16.19 20.39
C PRO A 104 6.44 -16.92 20.76
N ASN A 105 7.53 -16.15 20.74
CA ASN A 105 8.52 -16.11 21.82
C ASN A 105 9.90 -16.75 21.63
N GLU A 106 10.16 -17.64 20.67
CA GLU A 106 11.52 -18.23 20.57
C GLU A 106 12.56 -17.19 20.10
N ASN A 107 12.25 -16.38 19.09
CA ASN A 107 13.18 -15.38 18.56
C ASN A 107 13.45 -14.19 19.51
N LYS A 108 12.52 -13.86 20.41
CA LYS A 108 12.73 -12.74 21.36
C LYS A 108 13.61 -13.16 22.54
N GLN A 109 13.46 -14.40 23.00
CA GLN A 109 14.24 -14.93 24.12
C GLN A 109 15.70 -15.18 23.70
N GLU A 110 15.92 -15.60 22.46
CA GLU A 110 17.25 -15.82 21.90
C GLU A 110 17.98 -14.49 21.61
N GLN A 111 17.26 -13.47 21.12
CA GLN A 111 17.83 -12.12 20.96
C GLN A 111 18.18 -11.45 22.29
N ALA A 112 17.38 -11.66 23.35
CA ALA A 112 17.69 -11.14 24.68
C ALA A 112 18.98 -11.76 25.24
N LYS A 113 19.13 -13.10 25.16
CA LYS A 113 20.36 -13.79 25.56
C LYS A 113 21.59 -13.29 24.79
N GLN A 114 21.45 -13.10 23.48
CA GLN A 114 22.56 -12.65 22.63
C GLN A 114 23.03 -11.22 23.00
N CYS A 115 22.14 -10.38 23.52
CA CYS A 115 22.50 -9.04 24.02
C CYS A 115 23.25 -9.10 25.36
N ASP A 116 22.81 -9.99 26.27
CA ASP A 116 23.44 -10.17 27.59
C ASP A 116 24.86 -10.74 27.46
N ASP A 117 25.06 -11.72 26.58
CA ASP A 117 26.38 -12.33 26.33
C ASP A 117 27.37 -11.29 25.76
N TYR A 118 26.92 -10.42 24.86
CA TYR A 118 27.77 -9.36 24.31
C TYR A 118 28.17 -8.33 25.36
N GLN A 119 27.23 -7.94 26.25
CA GLN A 119 27.53 -7.03 27.35
C GLN A 119 28.54 -7.63 28.33
N LEU A 120 28.44 -8.93 28.62
CA LEU A 120 29.40 -9.62 29.48
C LEU A 120 30.80 -9.64 28.86
N MET A 121 30.90 -9.96 27.57
CA MET A 121 32.17 -9.96 26.83
C MET A 121 32.85 -8.57 26.85
N MET A 122 32.08 -7.49 26.66
CA MET A 122 32.63 -6.14 26.70
C MET A 122 33.15 -5.75 28.10
N LEU A 123 32.48 -6.21 29.17
CA LEU A 123 32.95 -6.01 30.55
C LEU A 123 34.24 -6.78 30.83
N GLU A 124 34.39 -8.01 30.31
CA GLU A 124 35.61 -8.79 30.46
C GLU A 124 36.82 -8.15 29.77
N ILE A 125 36.61 -7.61 28.57
CA ILE A 125 37.64 -6.86 27.83
C ILE A 125 38.08 -5.63 28.64
N GLU A 126 37.14 -4.85 29.15
CA GLU A 126 37.43 -3.65 29.94
C GLU A 126 38.19 -4.00 31.23
N ASN A 127 37.77 -5.05 31.94
CA ASN A 127 38.45 -5.53 33.14
C ASN A 127 39.88 -5.99 32.86
N THR A 128 40.10 -6.65 31.72
CA THR A 128 41.43 -7.11 31.29
C THR A 128 42.34 -5.91 31.00
N TYR A 129 41.81 -4.88 30.32
CA TYR A 129 42.55 -3.65 30.06
C TYR A 129 42.91 -2.90 31.34
N LEU A 130 41.97 -2.76 32.28
CA LEU A 130 42.20 -2.12 33.56
C LEU A 130 43.26 -2.83 34.41
N LYS A 131 43.27 -4.17 34.41
CA LYS A 131 44.32 -4.95 35.11
C LYS A 131 45.71 -4.62 34.59
N LYS A 132 45.90 -4.55 33.26
CA LYS A 132 47.18 -4.18 32.65
C LYS A 132 47.62 -2.77 33.05
N LEU A 133 46.71 -1.80 33.02
CA LEU A 133 47.00 -0.42 33.45
C LEU A 133 47.44 -0.35 34.93
N ILE A 134 46.81 -1.14 35.81
CA ILE A 134 47.18 -1.21 37.22
C ILE A 134 48.58 -1.81 37.39
N GLU A 135 48.92 -2.85 36.62
CA GLU A 135 50.22 -3.52 36.68
C GLU A 135 51.37 -2.59 36.26
N GLU A 136 51.13 -1.76 35.24
CA GLU A 136 52.12 -0.84 34.64
C GLU A 136 52.25 0.50 35.39
N SER A 137 51.27 0.90 36.21
CA SER A 137 51.34 2.18 36.92
C SER A 137 52.24 2.12 38.17
N SER A 138 52.95 3.22 38.43
CA SER A 138 53.72 3.42 39.67
C SER A 138 52.84 3.75 40.88
N ASP A 139 51.56 4.09 40.69
CA ASP A 139 50.63 4.56 41.72
C ASP A 139 49.40 3.64 41.87
N LYS A 140 49.68 2.34 42.03
CA LYS A 140 48.69 1.23 42.00
C LYS A 140 47.53 1.42 42.96
N ASN A 141 47.78 2.01 44.13
CA ASN A 141 46.78 2.16 45.19
C ASN A 141 45.70 3.19 44.84
N ASN A 142 46.06 4.26 44.13
CA ASN A 142 45.11 5.30 43.76
C ASN A 142 44.18 4.82 42.63
N ILE A 143 44.75 4.15 41.62
CA ILE A 143 43.97 3.55 40.52
C ILE A 143 43.03 2.46 41.04
N LEU A 144 43.50 1.58 41.94
CA LEU A 144 42.67 0.53 42.54
C LEU A 144 41.48 1.13 43.32
N LYS A 145 41.70 2.22 44.05
CA LYS A 145 40.63 2.90 44.81
C LYS A 145 39.58 3.51 43.89
N GLN A 146 39.99 4.18 42.82
CA GLN A 146 39.07 4.73 41.81
C GLN A 146 38.29 3.62 41.10
N ASN A 147 38.94 2.50 40.77
CA ASN A 147 38.29 1.39 40.09
C ASN A 147 37.25 0.69 40.99
N ASN A 148 37.56 0.48 42.26
CA ASN A 148 36.60 -0.08 43.22
C ASN A 148 35.39 0.84 43.42
N GLN A 149 35.57 2.16 43.37
CA GLN A 149 34.47 3.12 43.44
C GLN A 149 33.57 3.04 42.20
N LEU A 150 34.15 2.98 41.00
CA LEU A 150 33.40 2.80 39.75
C LEU A 150 32.65 1.45 39.71
N LEU A 151 33.26 0.38 40.22
CA LEU A 151 32.61 -0.93 40.30
C LEU A 151 31.36 -0.88 41.19
N LEU A 152 31.45 -0.21 42.34
CA LEU A 152 30.34 -0.03 43.27
C LEU A 152 29.20 0.79 42.63
N GLU A 153 29.52 1.87 41.91
CA GLU A 153 28.54 2.66 41.16
C GLU A 153 27.83 1.83 40.07
N ARG A 154 28.57 0.97 39.36
CA ARG A 154 27.99 0.04 38.37
C ARG A 154 27.07 -1.00 39.01
N MET A 155 27.44 -1.56 40.16
CA MET A 155 26.60 -2.52 40.88
C MET A 155 25.30 -1.87 41.37
N ASN A 156 25.39 -0.66 41.93
CA ASN A 156 24.22 0.10 42.37
C ASN A 156 23.29 0.43 41.18
N TYR A 157 23.85 0.77 40.02
CA TYR A 157 23.07 1.01 38.81
C TYR A 157 22.35 -0.25 38.30
N LYS A 158 23.02 -1.42 38.31
CA LYS A 158 22.37 -2.70 37.96
C LYS A 158 21.22 -3.03 38.91
N GLN A 159 21.44 -2.84 40.21
CA GLN A 159 20.41 -3.10 41.22
C GLN A 159 19.19 -2.18 41.03
N ALA A 160 19.41 -0.91 40.70
CA ALA A 160 18.33 0.05 40.42
C ALA A 160 17.47 -0.39 39.22
N ILE A 161 18.08 -0.86 38.12
CA ILE A 161 17.36 -1.40 36.96
C ILE A 161 16.49 -2.60 37.36
N ILE A 162 17.04 -3.52 38.16
CA ILE A 162 16.32 -4.73 38.61
C ILE A 162 15.15 -4.35 39.52
N SER A 163 15.33 -3.35 40.39
CA SER A 163 14.30 -2.88 41.32
C SER A 163 13.19 -2.04 40.68
N GLY A 164 13.35 -1.61 39.43
CA GLY A 164 12.37 -0.75 38.74
C GLY A 164 12.31 0.69 39.28
N GLU A 165 13.27 1.11 40.12
CA GLU A 165 13.29 2.45 40.68
C GLU A 165 13.65 3.50 39.61
N PRO A 166 12.92 4.64 39.55
CA PRO A 166 13.25 5.72 38.63
C PRO A 166 14.60 6.33 39.01
N LYS A 167 15.50 6.39 38.01
CA LYS A 167 16.88 6.84 38.17
C LYS A 167 16.93 8.24 38.79
N PRO A 168 17.79 8.51 39.81
CA PRO A 168 18.30 9.85 39.97
C PRO A 168 19.18 10.14 38.76
N TYR A 169 18.66 10.92 37.82
CA TYR A 169 19.48 11.55 36.79
C TYR A 169 20.34 12.61 37.47
N SER A 170 21.32 12.17 38.28
CA SER A 170 22.36 13.08 38.73
C SER A 170 23.20 13.38 37.49
N GLY A 171 23.15 14.63 37.03
CA GLY A 171 23.95 15.15 35.93
C GLY A 171 25.44 15.15 36.28
N TYR A 172 26.01 13.99 36.60
CA TYR A 172 27.43 13.77 36.51
C TYR A 172 27.79 13.87 35.04
N LYS A 173 28.27 15.05 34.63
CA LYS A 173 29.57 15.30 33.97
C LYS A 173 30.29 14.13 33.24
N VAL A 174 29.57 13.19 32.61
CA VAL A 174 30.14 12.15 31.75
C VAL A 174 30.91 12.79 30.60
N ASP A 175 30.50 13.99 30.16
CA ASP A 175 31.20 14.71 29.09
C ASP A 175 32.57 15.27 29.50
N THR A 176 32.80 15.59 30.78
CA THR A 176 34.11 16.09 31.22
C THR A 176 35.06 14.94 31.57
N ALA A 177 34.57 13.87 32.18
CA ALA A 177 35.37 12.65 32.40
C ALA A 177 35.70 11.91 31.09
N LYS A 178 34.74 11.81 30.14
CA LYS A 178 35.04 11.30 28.79
C LYS A 178 36.00 12.20 28.04
N LYS A 179 35.86 13.53 28.12
CA LYS A 179 36.84 14.44 27.48
C LYS A 179 38.23 14.29 28.08
N GLN A 180 38.37 14.22 29.40
CA GLN A 180 39.65 14.04 30.07
C GLN A 180 40.27 12.68 29.78
N ASN A 181 39.48 11.60 29.75
CA ASN A 181 39.97 10.27 29.40
C ASN A 181 40.32 10.14 27.90
N VAL A 182 39.56 10.80 27.02
CA VAL A 182 39.88 10.88 25.58
C VAL A 182 41.12 11.74 25.34
N GLU A 183 41.30 12.84 26.08
CA GLU A 183 42.55 13.63 26.03
C GLU A 183 43.73 12.84 26.55
N MET A 184 43.64 12.19 27.72
CA MET A 184 44.71 11.31 28.23
C MET A 184 45.05 10.19 27.25
N ALA A 185 44.05 9.54 26.65
CA ALA A 185 44.28 8.49 25.66
C ALA A 185 44.95 9.03 24.39
N LYS A 186 44.60 10.24 23.94
CA LYS A 186 45.27 10.93 22.83
C LYS A 186 46.70 11.32 23.18
N THR A 187 46.94 11.86 24.38
CA THR A 187 48.28 12.22 24.84
C THR A 187 49.16 10.98 24.94
N TYR A 188 48.65 9.88 25.50
CA TYR A 188 49.38 8.61 25.63
C TYR A 188 49.66 7.96 24.26
N ALA A 189 48.70 7.97 23.32
CA ALA A 189 48.94 7.51 21.96
C ALA A 189 50.03 8.33 21.26
N ASN A 190 50.07 9.65 21.50
CA ASN A 190 51.08 10.52 20.89
C ASN A 190 52.45 10.43 21.57
N THR A 191 52.55 10.10 22.86
CA THR A 191 53.84 10.03 23.58
C THR A 191 54.43 8.63 23.66
N VAL A 192 53.59 7.58 23.70
CA VAL A 192 54.02 6.19 23.91
C VAL A 192 53.95 5.36 22.62
N LEU A 193 53.02 5.68 21.70
CA LEU A 193 52.86 4.96 20.43
C LEU A 193 53.37 5.74 19.21
N SER A 194 53.95 6.93 19.39
CA SER A 194 54.71 7.57 18.31
C SER A 194 55.93 6.71 17.99
N PRO A 195 56.12 6.30 16.72
CA PRO A 195 57.27 5.50 16.33
C PRO A 195 58.56 6.25 16.68
N ARG A 196 59.50 5.59 17.35
CA ARG A 196 60.89 6.06 17.30
C ARG A 196 61.29 6.08 15.84
N GLU A 197 61.74 7.24 15.36
CA GLU A 197 62.17 7.43 13.97
C GLU A 197 63.15 6.32 13.58
N GLY A 198 62.69 5.35 12.78
CA GLY A 198 63.55 4.27 12.26
C GLY A 198 62.90 2.91 12.02
N GLU A 199 61.81 2.54 12.69
CA GLU A 199 61.26 1.17 12.55
C GLU A 199 60.09 1.08 11.57
N LYS A 200 60.33 0.42 10.43
CA LYS A 200 59.31 0.06 9.44
C LYS A 200 58.55 -1.18 9.92
N PHE A 201 57.29 -1.03 10.31
CA PHE A 201 56.40 -2.17 10.54
C PHE A 201 55.45 -2.42 9.37
N ASN A 202 55.35 -3.69 8.98
CA ASN A 202 54.41 -4.20 7.98
C ASN A 202 52.98 -4.07 8.48
N THR A 203 52.11 -3.52 7.63
CA THR A 203 50.68 -3.32 7.88
C THR A 203 49.94 -4.63 8.18
N VAL A 204 49.38 -4.76 9.38
CA VAL A 204 48.34 -5.75 9.70
C VAL A 204 46.99 -5.16 9.32
N LYS A 205 46.20 -5.90 8.54
CA LYS A 205 44.90 -5.50 8.02
C LYS A 205 43.88 -5.29 9.15
N ASP A 206 43.16 -4.18 9.06
CA ASP A 206 42.03 -3.80 9.90
C ASP A 206 40.99 -4.92 10.04
N THR A 207 40.79 -5.40 11.26
CA THR A 207 39.61 -6.20 11.60
C THR A 207 38.58 -5.27 12.23
N LYS A 208 37.66 -4.72 11.42
CA LYS A 208 36.51 -3.96 11.93
C LYS A 208 35.55 -4.91 12.64
N HIS A 209 35.52 -4.90 13.97
CA HIS A 209 34.41 -5.48 14.73
C HIS A 209 33.13 -4.66 14.48
N ARG A 210 32.25 -5.20 13.65
CA ARG A 210 30.93 -4.61 13.34
C ARG A 210 29.97 -4.95 14.48
N ILE A 211 29.57 -3.93 15.25
CA ILE A 211 28.49 -4.05 16.24
C ILE A 211 27.21 -4.47 15.47
N PRO A 212 26.48 -5.53 15.88
CA PRO A 212 25.23 -5.92 15.25
C PRO A 212 24.24 -4.74 15.25
N GLU A 213 23.64 -4.43 14.10
CA GLU A 213 22.74 -3.26 13.93
C GLU A 213 21.53 -3.31 14.88
N ASN A 214 21.18 -4.49 15.39
CA ASN A 214 20.04 -4.72 16.28
C ASN A 214 20.27 -4.26 17.73
N CYS A 215 21.49 -3.87 18.11
CA CYS A 215 21.80 -3.30 19.44
C CYS A 215 21.70 -1.76 19.49
N LYS A 216 21.36 -1.10 18.37
CA LYS A 216 21.21 0.36 18.32
C LYS A 216 19.78 0.75 18.69
N HIS A 217 19.60 1.08 19.97
CA HIS A 217 18.48 1.85 20.54
C HIS A 217 17.07 1.24 20.44
N SER A 218 16.69 0.51 21.49
CA SER A 218 15.32 0.48 21.99
C SER A 218 15.10 1.67 22.95
N HIS A 219 14.84 2.85 22.40
CA HIS A 219 14.15 3.92 23.13
C HIS A 219 12.77 4.07 22.49
N ASN A 220 11.81 3.34 23.02
CA ASN A 220 10.41 3.46 22.64
C ASN A 220 9.81 4.60 23.48
N SER A 221 9.86 5.83 22.97
CA SER A 221 9.05 6.93 23.49
C SER A 221 7.70 6.91 22.78
N ASN A 222 6.69 6.36 23.46
CA ASN A 222 5.30 6.60 23.11
C ASN A 222 4.99 8.08 23.28
N THR A 223 4.81 8.80 22.18
CA THR A 223 4.10 10.07 22.18
C THR A 223 2.76 9.85 21.49
N ASP A 224 1.70 9.81 22.30
CA ASP A 224 0.34 10.03 21.84
C ASP A 224 0.26 11.38 21.11
N SER A 225 -0.06 11.35 19.82
CA SER A 225 -0.49 12.53 19.09
C SER A 225 -1.88 12.28 18.49
N THR A 226 -2.80 13.06 19.03
CA THR A 226 -4.18 13.30 18.61
C THR A 226 -4.35 13.40 17.10
N ILE A 227 -5.32 12.64 16.60
CA ILE A 227 -5.84 12.66 15.24
C ILE A 227 -6.64 13.95 15.03
N TYR A 228 -6.15 14.84 14.17
CA TYR A 228 -6.97 15.84 13.48
C TYR A 228 -6.91 15.56 11.99
N GLY A 229 -8.10 15.37 11.40
CA GLY A 229 -8.28 15.09 9.99
C GLY A 229 -8.18 16.33 9.11
N HIS A 230 -7.50 16.17 7.99
CA HIS A 230 -7.68 16.86 6.70
C HIS A 230 -7.10 15.86 5.68
N GLY A 231 -7.85 15.31 4.72
CA GLY A 231 -8.50 16.04 3.65
C GLY A 231 -7.50 16.17 2.48
N GLU A 232 -7.24 15.08 1.75
CA GLU A 232 -6.38 15.13 0.57
C GLU A 232 -7.11 14.71 -0.71
N LYS A 233 -6.72 15.46 -1.74
CA LYS A 233 -7.26 15.56 -3.08
C LYS A 233 -6.89 14.34 -3.91
N LEU A 234 -7.82 13.94 -4.76
CA LEU A 234 -7.62 13.03 -5.88
C LEU A 234 -6.62 13.63 -6.87
N GLU A 235 -5.44 13.01 -6.99
CA GLU A 235 -4.60 13.14 -8.19
C GLU A 235 -4.84 11.93 -9.11
N SER A 236 -5.28 12.25 -10.32
CA SER A 236 -5.52 11.36 -11.44
C SER A 236 -4.23 10.75 -11.96
N SER A 237 -4.13 9.41 -11.97
CA SER A 237 -3.09 8.70 -12.72
C SER A 237 -3.62 8.31 -14.10
N ASN A 238 -2.91 8.79 -15.12
CA ASN A 238 -3.07 8.42 -16.53
C ASN A 238 -2.84 6.93 -16.75
N GLN A 239 -3.82 6.25 -17.36
CA GLN A 239 -3.67 4.86 -17.81
C GLN A 239 -3.73 4.84 -19.34
N THR A 240 -2.58 4.51 -19.94
CA THR A 240 -2.39 4.33 -21.37
C THR A 240 -3.04 3.02 -21.83
N HIS A 241 -3.97 3.12 -22.78
CA HIS A 241 -4.58 1.99 -23.46
C HIS A 241 -3.56 1.28 -24.36
N ARG A 242 -3.40 -0.03 -24.17
CA ARG A 242 -2.84 -0.96 -25.17
C ARG A 242 -3.99 -1.53 -25.99
N GLU A 243 -3.97 -1.25 -27.28
CA GLU A 243 -4.85 -1.84 -28.28
C GLU A 243 -4.48 -3.33 -28.47
N ALA A 244 -5.47 -4.22 -28.39
CA ALA A 244 -5.36 -5.60 -28.80
C ALA A 244 -6.18 -5.79 -30.08
N GLU A 245 -5.48 -6.06 -31.18
CA GLU A 245 -6.05 -6.41 -32.48
C GLU A 245 -6.85 -7.71 -32.39
N VAL A 246 -8.17 -7.62 -32.58
CA VAL A 246 -9.05 -8.79 -32.77
C VAL A 246 -9.11 -9.09 -34.27
N LYS A 247 -8.47 -10.18 -34.70
CA LYS A 247 -8.58 -10.71 -36.06
C LYS A 247 -9.97 -11.30 -36.29
N ASN A 248 -10.67 -10.75 -37.28
CA ASN A 248 -11.95 -11.24 -37.80
C ASN A 248 -11.79 -12.64 -38.43
N GLY A 249 -12.42 -13.66 -37.83
CA GLY A 249 -12.66 -14.96 -38.44
C GLY A 249 -14.02 -14.99 -39.14
N GLN A 250 -14.03 -15.24 -40.44
CA GLN A 250 -15.26 -15.44 -41.23
C GLN A 250 -15.98 -16.74 -40.82
N PRO A 251 -17.32 -16.74 -40.71
CA PRO A 251 -18.08 -17.98 -40.54
C PRO A 251 -18.25 -18.71 -41.89
N SER A 252 -17.89 -19.98 -41.89
CA SER A 252 -18.06 -20.93 -42.99
C SER A 252 -19.54 -21.30 -43.19
N VAL A 253 -20.01 -21.10 -44.43
CA VAL A 253 -21.36 -21.43 -44.88
C VAL A 253 -21.50 -22.94 -45.08
N VAL A 254 -22.23 -23.61 -44.19
CA VAL A 254 -22.62 -25.01 -44.35
C VAL A 254 -23.91 -25.08 -45.20
N LYS A 255 -23.77 -25.45 -46.47
CA LYS A 255 -24.90 -25.82 -47.33
C LYS A 255 -25.42 -27.21 -46.93
N ARG A 256 -26.63 -27.29 -46.36
CA ARG A 256 -27.40 -28.55 -46.30
C ARG A 256 -28.14 -28.73 -47.63
N LYS A 257 -27.83 -29.83 -48.33
CA LYS A 257 -28.65 -30.33 -49.44
C LYS A 257 -29.92 -30.96 -48.84
N SER A 258 -31.07 -30.43 -49.20
CA SER A 258 -32.35 -31.12 -49.03
C SER A 258 -32.53 -32.05 -50.23
N GLN A 259 -32.65 -33.35 -49.97
CA GLN A 259 -33.17 -34.31 -50.94
C GLN A 259 -34.71 -34.21 -50.91
N ILE A 260 -35.30 -34.06 -52.08
CA ILE A 260 -36.69 -34.40 -52.40
C ILE A 260 -36.60 -35.60 -53.34
#